data_AF-Q17AY5-F1
#
_entry.id   AF-Q17AY5-F1
#
_cell.length_a   1.000
_cell.length_b   1.000
_cell.length_c   1.000
_cell.angle_alpha   90.00
_cell.angle_beta   90.00
_cell.angle_gamma   90.00
#
_symmetry.space_group_name_H-M   'P 1'
#
loop_
_entity.id
_entity.type
_entity.pdbx_description
1 polymer ?
#
loop_
_entity_poly.entity_id
_entity_poly.type
_entity_poly.pdbx_seq_one_letter_code
_entity_poly.pdbx_strand_id
1 'polypeptide(L)' 'MGHGFGELAKVRGIVTHKISSYEQKAFAGWWTKAIPNTLRRIRSQIFIVTPRNIRYGLPGVQLC' A
#
# COMPACT_ATOMS: atom_id res chain seq x y z
N MET A 1 8.10 26.10 -7.08
CA MET A 1 7.37 26.40 -8.33
C MET A 1 7.36 25.13 -9.17
N GLY A 2 6.21 24.77 -9.75
CA GLY A 2 5.89 23.43 -10.24
C GLY A 2 4.87 22.74 -9.32
N HIS A 3 3.58 23.08 -9.48
CA HIS A 3 2.49 22.62 -8.60
C HIS A 3 1.35 21.96 -9.41
N GLY A 4 1.61 21.60 -10.68
CA GLY A 4 0.59 21.10 -11.61
C GLY A 4 1.11 20.10 -12.63
N PHE A 5 0.18 19.40 -13.28
CA PHE A 5 0.47 18.42 -14.33
C PHE A 5 1.21 19.08 -15.50
N GLY A 6 2.36 18.50 -15.88
CA GLY A 6 3.19 18.99 -17.00
C GLY A 6 4.66 19.21 -16.64
N GLU A 7 4.97 19.56 -15.38
CA GLU A 7 6.35 19.83 -14.93
C GLU A 7 6.93 18.74 -13.98
N LEU A 8 6.27 17.58 -13.83
CA LEU A 8 6.62 16.58 -12.81
C LEU A 8 7.92 15.80 -13.10
N ALA A 9 8.13 15.35 -14.35
CA ALA A 9 9.34 14.63 -14.76
C ALA A 9 9.34 14.38 -16.27
N LYS A 10 10.53 14.34 -16.89
CA LYS A 10 10.71 13.91 -18.28
C LYS A 10 10.80 12.38 -18.35
N VAL A 11 9.66 11.74 -18.57
CA VAL A 11 9.56 10.27 -18.72
C VAL A 11 9.33 9.93 -20.20
N ARG A 12 10.10 8.97 -20.74
CA ARG A 12 9.99 8.51 -22.13
C ARG A 12 9.92 6.97 -22.15
N GLY A 13 9.09 6.41 -23.04
CA GLY A 13 9.05 4.96 -23.30
C GLY A 13 8.22 4.10 -22.33
N ILE A 14 7.34 4.69 -21.51
CA ILE A 14 6.45 3.92 -20.64
C ILE A 14 5.07 3.79 -21.28
N VAL A 15 4.64 2.55 -21.52
CA VAL A 15 3.28 2.23 -22.00
C VAL A 15 2.51 1.59 -20.85
N THR A 16 1.43 2.24 -20.40
CA THR A 16 0.53 1.71 -19.37
C THR A 16 -0.81 1.36 -19.99
N HIS A 17 -1.26 0.12 -19.82
CA HIS A 17 -2.58 -0.32 -20.26
C HIS A 17 -3.57 -0.26 -19.09
N LYS A 18 -4.79 0.18 -19.38
CA LYS A 18 -5.88 0.24 -18.40
C LYS A 18 -7.16 -0.26 -19.05
N ILE A 19 -7.97 -0.96 -18.25
CA ILE A 19 -9.30 -1.44 -18.63
C ILE A 19 -10.34 -0.45 -18.09
N SER A 20 -11.49 -0.30 -18.75
CA SER A 20 -12.58 0.55 -18.25
C SER A 20 -13.08 0.07 -16.89
N SER A 21 -13.43 0.99 -15.98
CA SER A 21 -13.91 0.64 -14.63
C SER A 21 -15.20 -0.19 -14.66
N TYR A 22 -16.03 -0.05 -15.70
CA TYR A 22 -17.27 -0.80 -15.86
C TYR A 22 -17.07 -2.29 -16.19
N GLU A 23 -15.87 -2.65 -16.65
CA GLU A 23 -15.51 -4.02 -16.99
C GLU A 23 -14.67 -4.71 -15.89
N GLN A 24 -14.21 -3.93 -14.90
CA GLN A 24 -13.43 -4.43 -13.79
C GLN A 24 -14.34 -4.84 -12.61
N LYS A 25 -14.01 -5.96 -11.96
CA LYS A 25 -14.64 -6.34 -10.70
C LYS A 25 -14.02 -5.53 -9.56
N ALA A 26 -14.82 -4.73 -8.86
CA ALA A 26 -14.37 -3.87 -7.76
C ALA A 26 -13.60 -4.63 -6.66
N PHE A 27 -13.96 -5.88 -6.40
CA PHE A 27 -13.33 -6.75 -5.40
C PHE A 27 -12.67 -8.00 -6.02
N ALA A 28 -12.04 -7.84 -7.19
CA ALA A 28 -11.30 -8.93 -7.82
C ALA A 28 -10.25 -9.51 -6.85
N GLY A 29 -10.35 -10.82 -6.57
CA GLY A 29 -9.34 -11.52 -5.76
C GLY A 29 -9.33 -11.18 -4.27
N TRP A 30 -10.45 -10.73 -3.67
CA TRP A 30 -10.52 -10.44 -2.23
C TRP A 30 -9.96 -11.59 -1.36
N TRP A 31 -10.47 -12.80 -1.55
CA TRP A 31 -10.03 -13.96 -0.75
C TRP A 31 -8.62 -14.45 -1.13
N THR A 32 -8.31 -14.49 -2.42
CA THR A 32 -7.07 -15.10 -2.93
C THR A 32 -5.86 -14.17 -2.96
N LYS A 33 -6.07 -12.85 -2.98
CA LYS A 33 -5.00 -11.85 -3.05
C LYS A 33 -5.02 -10.90 -1.86
N ALA A 34 -6.18 -10.40 -1.44
CA ALA A 34 -6.22 -9.40 -0.36
C ALA A 34 -5.81 -10.02 0.99
N ILE A 35 -6.37 -11.19 1.34
CA ILE A 35 -6.05 -11.88 2.60
C ILE A 35 -4.57 -12.27 2.72
N PRO A 36 -3.98 -13.04 1.79
CA PRO A 36 -2.57 -13.44 1.92
C PRO A 36 -1.62 -12.24 1.88
N ASN A 37 -1.95 -11.18 1.11
CA ASN A 37 -1.12 -9.98 1.09
C ASN A 37 -1.22 -9.20 2.41
N THR A 38 -2.41 -9.08 3.00
CA THR A 38 -2.60 -8.44 4.31
C THR A 38 -1.88 -9.21 5.42
N LEU A 39 -1.99 -10.54 5.45
CA LEU A 39 -1.26 -11.37 6.40
C LEU A 39 0.27 -11.23 6.24
N ARG A 40 0.77 -11.18 5.00
CA ARG A 40 2.19 -10.90 4.73
C ARG A 40 2.62 -9.54 5.28
N ARG A 41 1.81 -8.49 5.10
CA ARG A 41 2.09 -7.14 5.64
C ARG A 41 2.12 -7.17 7.17
N ILE A 42 1.12 -7.77 7.79
CA ILE A 42 1.04 -7.93 9.25
C ILE A 42 2.28 -8.66 9.79
N ARG A 43 2.63 -9.81 9.21
CA ARG A 43 3.82 -10.59 9.62
C ARG A 43 5.12 -9.78 9.54
N SER A 44 5.26 -8.92 8.53
CA SER A 44 6.45 -8.08 8.38
C SER A 44 6.58 -6.98 9.46
N GLN A 45 5.48 -6.58 10.08
CA GLN A 45 5.45 -5.46 11.04
C GLN A 45 5.35 -5.91 12.51
N ILE A 46 4.77 -7.09 12.77
CA ILE A 46 4.62 -7.64 14.14
C ILE A 46 5.97 -7.63 14.87
N PHE A 47 7.05 -8.15 14.27
CA PHE A 47 8.34 -8.23 14.96
C PHE A 47 9.04 -6.89 15.19
N ILE A 48 8.57 -5.82 14.56
CA ILE A 48 9.13 -4.47 14.72
C ILE A 48 8.33 -3.70 15.79
N VAL A 49 7.01 -3.82 15.75
CA VAL A 49 6.09 -3.06 16.62
C VAL A 49 5.88 -3.76 17.97
N THR A 50 5.73 -5.08 17.98
CA THR A 50 5.40 -5.87 19.17
C THR A 50 6.45 -5.81 20.29
N PRO A 51 7.78 -5.88 20.03
CA PRO A 51 8.78 -5.81 21.10
C PRO A 51 8.76 -4.46 21.84
N ARG A 52 8.52 -3.37 21.11
CA ARG A 52 8.41 -2.02 21.67
C ARG A 52 7.14 -1.89 22.52
N ASN A 53 6.01 -2.38 22.02
CA ASN A 53 4.72 -2.27 22.72
C ASN A 53 4.68 -3.07 24.02
N ILE A 54 5.27 -4.27 24.03
CA ILE A 54 5.30 -5.12 25.23
C ILE A 54 6.24 -4.54 26.29
N ARG A 55 7.38 -3.96 25.88
CA ARG A 55 8.39 -3.46 26.82
C ARG A 55 8.01 -2.13 27.49
N TYR A 56 7.38 -1.22 26.76
CA TYR A 56 7.14 0.15 27.24
C TYR A 56 5.67 0.48 27.50
N GLY A 57 4.71 -0.41 27.15
CA GLY A 57 3.29 -0.19 27.43
C GLY A 57 2.71 1.12 26.87
N LEU A 58 3.37 1.72 25.87
CA LEU A 58 2.99 3.02 25.32
C LEU A 58 1.95 2.84 24.21
N PRO A 59 0.71 3.33 24.36
CA PRO A 59 -0.28 3.37 23.30
C PRO A 59 0.07 4.50 22.33
N GLY A 60 1.05 4.30 21.46
CA GLY A 60 1.58 5.41 20.67
C GLY A 60 2.46 5.01 19.50
N VAL A 61 2.22 3.88 18.85
CA VAL A 61 2.85 3.61 17.56
C VAL A 61 1.96 4.22 16.48
N GLN A 62 2.14 5.53 16.27
CA GLN A 62 1.77 6.18 15.02
C GLN A 62 2.56 5.50 13.91
N LEU A 63 1.91 4.55 13.24
CA LEU A 63 2.15 4.23 11.85
C LEU A 63 1.66 5.43 11.04
N CYS A 64 2.42 6.52 11.05
CA CYS A 64 2.32 7.60 10.07
C CYS A 64 3.52 7.51 9.13
#